data_AF-A0A8B6DD82-F1
#
_entry.id   AF-A0A8B6DD82-F1
#
_cell.length_a   1.000
_cell.length_b   1.000
_cell.length_c   1.000
_cell.angle_alpha   90.00
_cell.angle_beta   90.00
_cell.angle_gamma   90.00
#
_symmetry.space_group_name_H-M   'P 1'
#
loop_
_entity.id
_entity.type
_entity.pdbx_description
1 polymer ?
#
loop_
_entity_poly.entity_id
_entity_poly.type
_entity_poly.pdbx_seq_one_letter_code
_entity_poly.pdbx_strand_id
1 'polypeptide(L)'
;MDVASDYCGNVNDQRQFNNLQSSAAHVESVNESRQVINVPMQLKESVVIVSTVSRANRDIRIRLKQHRWSILAFVCGVVLALVIVVPLMVSKFSSTATDDKAGYLFSLRFDRKSAHSLMFMSNDNTVLGNSFSKETPISVNHPKPFTTYKGTKGDRCLTSTTKIYFEIMFSFKILKSINQDATSLVLEVGVASREEIDSNHYVGNHGLSFYINNCNTSICFIAIHGTTKTRKEIKIISSSNTVGTVATGRLGFFVNMERNEFSVIDKDSSKILFTFTKVVFAHQLCLAFGVYNPKTFETKLEIMYFLRF
;
A
#
# COMPACT_ATOMS: atom_id res chain seq x y z
N MET A 1 59.95 33.88 -0.99
CA MET A 1 60.76 33.00 -0.14
C MET A 1 59.86 31.88 0.31
N ASP A 2 60.07 30.73 -0.33
CA ASP A 2 59.54 29.40 -0.03
C ASP A 2 59.76 29.05 1.45
N VAL A 3 59.03 28.11 2.08
CA VAL A 3 59.09 26.67 1.82
C VAL A 3 57.86 25.97 2.43
N ALA A 4 57.31 25.04 1.66
CA ALA A 4 56.33 24.03 2.06
C ALA A 4 56.98 22.85 2.81
N SER A 5 56.21 22.12 3.62
CA SER A 5 56.42 20.67 3.74
C SER A 5 55.14 19.93 4.09
N ASP A 6 54.77 19.03 3.18
CA ASP A 6 53.80 17.95 3.32
C ASP A 6 54.07 17.02 4.52
N TYR A 7 53.01 16.36 5.02
CA TYR A 7 53.06 14.93 5.31
C TYR A 7 51.66 14.29 5.25
N CYS A 8 51.48 13.38 4.29
CA CYS A 8 50.37 12.44 4.15
C CYS A 8 50.53 11.24 5.11
N GLY A 9 49.43 10.59 5.52
CA GLY A 9 49.53 9.32 6.25
C GLY A 9 48.25 8.69 6.80
N ASN A 10 47.33 8.33 5.91
CA ASN A 10 46.39 7.18 5.92
C ASN A 10 46.20 6.22 7.15
N VAL A 11 44.91 5.92 7.40
CA VAL A 11 44.25 4.57 7.42
C VAL A 11 44.08 3.79 8.76
N ASN A 12 42.79 3.42 8.98
CA ASN A 12 42.23 2.26 9.73
C ASN A 12 42.26 2.25 11.27
N ASP A 13 41.33 1.65 12.00
CA ASP A 13 39.96 1.16 11.79
C ASP A 13 39.49 0.66 13.19
N GLN A 14 38.18 0.51 13.36
CA GLN A 14 37.54 -0.45 14.28
C GLN A 14 38.10 -0.63 15.71
N ARG A 15 37.41 -0.04 16.69
CA ARG A 15 37.01 -0.66 17.97
C ARG A 15 36.29 0.40 18.79
N GLN A 16 34.97 0.28 18.95
CA GLN A 16 34.19 0.69 20.14
C GLN A 16 32.69 0.70 19.82
N PHE A 17 32.09 -0.50 19.74
CA PHE A 17 30.67 -0.69 20.03
C PHE A 17 30.51 -2.10 20.56
N ASN A 18 30.85 -2.28 21.83
CA ASN A 18 30.37 -3.35 22.69
C ASN A 18 30.49 -2.86 24.12
N ASN A 19 29.40 -3.00 24.87
CA ASN A 19 29.17 -2.68 26.28
C ASN A 19 28.25 -1.48 26.46
N LEU A 20 26.99 -1.76 26.78
CA LEU A 20 26.24 -1.16 27.90
C LEU A 20 24.92 -1.92 28.04
N GLN A 21 25.00 -3.04 28.76
CA GLN A 21 23.88 -3.62 29.50
C GLN A 21 24.12 -3.35 30.99
N SER A 22 23.03 -3.18 31.72
CA SER A 22 22.89 -3.08 33.18
C SER A 22 23.01 -1.67 33.81
N SER A 23 21.84 -1.10 34.09
CA SER A 23 21.56 -0.49 35.37
C SER A 23 20.05 -0.46 35.57
N ALA A 24 19.58 -1.35 36.45
CA ALA A 24 18.22 -1.41 36.94
C ALA A 24 17.95 -0.19 37.84
N ALA A 25 16.82 0.47 37.62
CA ALA A 25 16.22 1.36 38.61
C ALA A 25 14.72 1.06 38.67
N HIS A 26 14.32 0.72 39.89
CA HIS A 26 12.99 0.39 40.34
C HIS A 26 12.15 1.67 40.37
N VAL A 27 11.04 1.72 39.63
CA VAL A 27 10.01 2.76 39.78
C VAL A 27 8.65 2.06 39.72
N GLU A 28 7.95 2.09 40.85
CA GLU A 28 6.53 1.76 40.96
C GLU A 28 5.70 2.77 40.15
N SER A 29 4.82 2.28 39.28
CA SER A 29 3.73 3.10 38.75
C SER A 29 2.47 2.26 38.54
N VAL A 30 1.54 2.48 39.47
CA VAL A 30 0.08 2.56 39.36
C VAL A 30 -0.57 1.83 38.18
N ASN A 31 -1.35 0.82 38.56
CA ASN A 31 -2.15 -0.07 37.75
C ASN A 31 -3.48 0.62 37.33
N GLU A 32 -3.58 1.11 36.09
CA GLU A 32 -4.86 1.42 35.45
C GLU A 32 -5.16 0.40 34.33
N SER A 33 -6.00 -0.57 34.69
CA SER A 33 -6.53 -1.62 33.83
C SER A 33 -7.42 -1.05 32.72
N ARG A 34 -6.88 -0.78 31.53
CA ARG A 34 -7.68 -0.72 30.29
C ARG A 34 -7.85 -2.13 29.72
N GLN A 35 -9.01 -2.72 29.96
CA GLN A 35 -9.44 -3.93 29.25
C GLN A 35 -9.55 -3.65 27.75
N VAL A 36 -8.62 -4.20 26.97
CA VAL A 36 -8.74 -4.29 25.52
C VAL A 36 -9.61 -5.50 25.20
N ILE A 37 -10.83 -5.25 24.72
CA ILE A 37 -11.75 -6.29 24.27
C ILE A 37 -11.22 -6.86 22.94
N ASN A 38 -10.60 -8.03 23.00
CA ASN A 38 -10.20 -8.79 21.82
C ASN A 38 -11.44 -9.39 21.13
N VAL A 39 -11.82 -8.84 19.98
CA VAL A 39 -12.80 -9.47 19.07
C VAL A 39 -12.03 -10.16 17.94
N PRO A 40 -12.18 -11.48 17.73
CA PRO A 40 -11.51 -12.18 16.65
C PRO A 40 -12.01 -11.72 15.27
N MET A 41 -11.09 -11.32 14.40
CA MET A 41 -11.35 -11.04 12.97
C MET A 41 -11.51 -12.36 12.21
N GLN A 42 -12.60 -12.48 11.45
CA GLN A 42 -12.89 -13.61 10.57
C GLN A 42 -12.47 -13.29 9.13
N LEU A 43 -11.63 -14.14 8.54
CA LEU A 43 -11.27 -14.12 7.12
C LEU A 43 -12.27 -15.01 6.36
N LYS A 44 -12.82 -14.53 5.23
CA LYS A 44 -13.70 -15.34 4.38
C LYS A 44 -12.98 -15.69 3.08
N GLU A 45 -12.55 -16.94 2.95
CA GLU A 45 -12.06 -17.51 1.69
C GLU A 45 -13.21 -18.25 0.98
N SER A 46 -13.42 -17.97 -0.30
CA SER A 46 -14.40 -18.68 -1.14
C SER A 46 -13.64 -19.52 -2.16
N VAL A 47 -13.61 -20.84 -1.95
CA VAL A 47 -13.08 -21.83 -2.90
C VAL A 47 -14.27 -22.48 -3.62
N VAL A 48 -14.34 -22.35 -4.94
CA VAL A 48 -15.33 -23.05 -5.77
C VAL A 48 -14.69 -24.32 -6.33
N ILE A 49 -15.16 -25.48 -5.87
CA ILE A 49 -14.79 -26.79 -6.41
C ILE A 49 -15.88 -27.23 -7.38
N VAL A 50 -15.53 -27.45 -8.65
CA VAL A 50 -16.43 -28.07 -9.64
C VAL A 50 -15.99 -29.52 -9.83
N SER A 51 -16.78 -30.46 -9.31
CA SER A 51 -16.61 -31.90 -9.56
C SER A 51 -17.38 -32.31 -10.81
N THR A 52 -16.71 -32.98 -11.74
CA THR A 52 -17.32 -33.66 -12.89
C THR A 52 -17.70 -35.09 -12.52
N VAL A 53 -18.96 -35.48 -12.81
CA VAL A 53 -19.40 -36.88 -12.75
C VAL A 53 -19.83 -37.35 -14.14
N SER A 54 -19.44 -38.58 -14.42
CA SER A 54 -19.45 -39.32 -15.68
C SER A 54 -20.56 -40.37 -15.70
N ARG A 55 -21.04 -40.70 -16.93
CA ARG A 55 -21.86 -41.84 -17.38
C ARG A 55 -23.37 -41.83 -17.08
N ALA A 56 -24.17 -41.67 -18.15
CA ALA A 56 -25.09 -42.72 -18.62
C ALA A 56 -25.61 -42.37 -20.03
N ASN A 57 -25.12 -43.12 -21.02
CA ASN A 57 -25.46 -43.02 -22.44
C ASN A 57 -26.53 -44.08 -22.74
N ARG A 58 -27.75 -43.68 -23.12
CA ARG A 58 -28.57 -44.33 -24.18
C ARG A 58 -29.96 -43.71 -24.39
N ASP A 59 -30.43 -42.83 -23.50
CA ASP A 59 -31.75 -42.16 -23.65
C ASP A 59 -31.69 -40.78 -24.34
N ILE A 60 -30.51 -40.40 -24.84
CA ILE A 60 -30.18 -39.01 -25.19
C ILE A 60 -30.51 -38.67 -26.66
N ARG A 61 -30.65 -39.66 -27.56
CA ARG A 61 -30.80 -39.36 -29.01
C ARG A 61 -32.14 -38.74 -29.40
N ILE A 62 -33.23 -39.02 -28.69
CA ILE A 62 -34.55 -38.46 -29.04
C ILE A 62 -34.76 -37.10 -28.34
N ARG A 63 -34.22 -36.89 -27.13
CA ARG A 63 -34.26 -35.58 -26.45
C ARG A 63 -33.26 -34.55 -27.02
N LEU A 64 -32.24 -34.98 -27.77
CA LEU A 64 -31.24 -34.09 -28.38
C LEU A 64 -31.78 -33.18 -29.49
N LYS A 65 -32.85 -33.57 -30.21
CA LYS A 65 -33.44 -32.67 -31.23
C LYS A 65 -34.25 -31.54 -30.60
N GLN A 66 -34.91 -31.80 -29.47
CA GLN A 66 -35.72 -30.79 -28.78
C GLN A 66 -34.86 -29.87 -27.88
N HIS A 67 -33.75 -30.37 -27.34
CA HIS A 67 -32.78 -29.54 -26.61
C HIS A 67 -31.87 -28.68 -27.50
N ARG A 68 -31.65 -29.03 -28.77
CA ARG A 68 -30.83 -28.20 -29.68
C ARG A 68 -31.39 -26.81 -29.91
N TRP A 69 -32.71 -26.67 -30.01
CA TRP A 69 -33.37 -25.38 -30.13
C TRP A 69 -33.35 -24.57 -28.83
N SER A 70 -33.47 -25.26 -27.68
CA SER A 70 -33.40 -24.61 -26.36
C SER A 70 -32.00 -24.13 -26.00
N ILE A 71 -30.97 -24.90 -26.33
CA ILE A 71 -29.56 -24.52 -26.11
C ILE A 71 -29.16 -23.40 -27.06
N LEU A 72 -29.61 -23.43 -28.33
CA LEU A 72 -29.33 -22.35 -29.27
C LEU A 72 -30.03 -21.04 -28.86
N ALA A 73 -31.27 -21.11 -28.37
CA ALA A 73 -31.98 -19.95 -27.83
C ALA A 73 -31.31 -19.40 -26.56
N PHE A 74 -30.83 -20.28 -25.67
CA PHE A 74 -30.13 -19.87 -24.45
C PHE A 74 -28.76 -19.26 -24.74
N VAL A 75 -27.99 -19.85 -25.67
CA VAL A 75 -26.69 -19.30 -26.11
C VAL A 75 -26.89 -17.97 -26.84
N CYS A 76 -27.89 -17.84 -27.72
CA CYS A 76 -28.23 -16.55 -28.33
C CYS A 76 -28.66 -15.52 -27.27
N GLY A 77 -29.48 -15.89 -26.29
CA GLY A 77 -29.89 -14.98 -25.22
C GLY A 77 -28.73 -14.52 -24.33
N VAL A 78 -27.81 -15.42 -23.97
CA VAL A 78 -26.62 -15.11 -23.16
C VAL A 78 -25.61 -14.28 -23.95
N VAL A 79 -25.40 -14.57 -25.24
CA VAL A 79 -24.52 -13.77 -26.11
C VAL A 79 -25.14 -12.39 -26.36
N LEU A 80 -26.46 -12.28 -26.55
CA LEU A 80 -27.14 -10.99 -26.67
C LEU A 80 -27.04 -10.18 -25.37
N ALA A 81 -27.17 -10.82 -24.20
CA ALA A 81 -26.96 -10.17 -22.91
C ALA A 81 -25.50 -9.72 -22.71
N LEU A 82 -24.52 -10.54 -23.08
CA LEU A 82 -23.10 -10.20 -22.92
C LEU A 82 -22.58 -9.18 -23.95
N VAL A 83 -23.13 -9.17 -25.17
CA VAL A 83 -22.68 -8.30 -26.27
C VAL A 83 -23.48 -7.01 -26.37
N ILE A 84 -24.71 -6.96 -25.85
CA ILE A 84 -25.54 -5.75 -25.88
C ILE A 84 -25.67 -5.13 -24.49
N VAL A 85 -26.03 -5.91 -23.46
CA VAL A 85 -26.32 -5.35 -22.12
C VAL A 85 -25.05 -4.94 -21.37
N VAL A 86 -23.97 -5.71 -21.48
CA VAL A 86 -22.70 -5.34 -20.82
C VAL A 86 -22.11 -4.04 -21.40
N PRO A 87 -21.97 -3.84 -22.73
CA PRO A 87 -21.51 -2.56 -23.24
C PRO A 87 -22.52 -1.41 -23.06
N LEU A 88 -23.83 -1.66 -22.97
CA LEU A 88 -24.82 -0.62 -22.60
C LEU A 88 -24.77 -0.24 -21.11
N MET A 89 -24.39 -1.16 -20.22
CA MET A 89 -24.11 -0.84 -18.82
C MET A 89 -22.74 -0.18 -18.62
N VAL A 90 -21.75 -0.55 -19.44
CA VAL A 90 -20.44 0.12 -19.46
C VAL A 90 -20.54 1.51 -20.10
N SER A 91 -21.41 1.73 -21.10
CA SER A 91 -21.64 3.07 -21.67
C SER A 91 -22.47 3.97 -20.76
N LYS A 92 -23.41 3.43 -19.97
CA LYS A 92 -24.12 4.20 -18.93
C LYS A 92 -23.25 4.61 -17.74
N PHE A 93 -22.10 3.96 -17.53
CA PHE A 93 -21.08 4.46 -16.59
C PHE A 93 -20.08 5.43 -17.23
N SER A 94 -20.15 5.65 -18.56
CA SER A 94 -19.14 6.41 -19.30
C SER A 94 -19.64 7.72 -19.93
N SER A 95 -20.92 8.11 -19.81
CA SER A 95 -21.38 9.39 -20.36
C SER A 95 -22.57 10.00 -19.62
N THR A 96 -22.32 10.55 -18.43
CA THR A 96 -23.05 11.74 -17.91
C THR A 96 -22.03 12.59 -17.14
N ALA A 97 -21.02 13.06 -17.85
CA ALA A 97 -20.06 14.04 -17.35
C ALA A 97 -19.92 15.15 -18.38
N THR A 98 -21.03 15.80 -18.71
CA THR A 98 -21.04 17.11 -19.35
C THR A 98 -22.22 17.91 -18.80
N ASP A 99 -21.87 19.10 -18.35
CA ASP A 99 -22.67 20.25 -17.92
C ASP A 99 -23.21 20.34 -16.46
N ASP A 100 -22.57 21.29 -15.77
CA ASP A 100 -23.18 22.29 -14.89
C ASP A 100 -23.54 21.95 -13.45
N LYS A 101 -22.72 21.13 -12.82
CA LYS A 101 -22.31 21.39 -11.42
C LYS A 101 -20.82 21.17 -11.30
N ALA A 102 -20.08 22.19 -10.84
CA ALA A 102 -18.72 22.06 -10.33
C ALA A 102 -18.72 21.19 -9.04
N GLY A 103 -19.09 19.92 -9.19
CA GLY A 103 -19.14 18.93 -8.14
C GLY A 103 -17.72 18.53 -7.81
N TYR A 104 -17.14 19.23 -6.83
CA TYR A 104 -15.95 18.87 -6.05
C TYR A 104 -15.18 17.66 -6.59
N LEU A 105 -14.39 17.88 -7.65
CA LEU A 105 -13.35 16.94 -8.06
C LEU A 105 -12.29 16.94 -6.95
N PHE A 106 -12.53 16.12 -5.94
CA PHE A 106 -11.67 15.98 -4.79
C PHE A 106 -10.39 15.30 -5.30
N SER A 107 -9.27 16.01 -5.34
CA SER A 107 -7.97 15.46 -5.75
C SER A 107 -7.20 15.12 -4.49
N LEU A 108 -6.89 13.83 -4.28
CA LEU A 108 -5.95 13.43 -3.24
C LEU A 108 -4.54 13.84 -3.66
N ARG A 109 -3.84 14.54 -2.77
CA ARG A 109 -2.45 14.94 -2.96
C ARG A 109 -1.65 14.63 -1.72
N PHE A 110 -0.33 14.60 -1.87
CA PHE A 110 0.58 14.56 -0.73
C PHE A 110 0.61 15.93 -0.03
N ASP A 111 0.65 15.93 1.30
CA ASP A 111 0.80 17.15 2.10
C ASP A 111 2.27 17.53 2.21
N ARG A 112 2.73 18.41 1.30
CA ARG A 112 4.10 18.96 1.32
C ARG A 112 4.53 19.50 2.68
N LYS A 113 3.61 20.08 3.47
CA LYS A 113 3.95 20.67 4.78
C LYS A 113 4.29 19.63 5.84
N SER A 114 3.78 18.41 5.67
CA SER A 114 4.03 17.29 6.57
C SER A 114 5.20 16.42 6.14
N ALA A 115 5.69 16.58 4.91
CA ALA A 115 6.69 15.69 4.36
C ALA A 115 8.02 15.81 5.12
N HIS A 116 8.66 14.67 5.37
CA HIS A 116 9.98 14.62 5.97
C HIS A 116 11.02 15.24 5.04
N SER A 117 11.99 15.97 5.60
CA SER A 117 13.05 16.70 4.88
C SER A 117 13.97 15.87 3.97
N LEU A 118 13.90 14.53 4.06
CA LEU A 118 14.73 13.62 3.26
C LEU A 118 13.96 13.06 2.06
N MET A 119 12.69 13.44 1.94
CA MET A 119 11.83 13.00 0.84
C MET A 119 11.90 14.02 -0.28
N PHE A 120 11.70 13.51 -1.49
CA PHE A 120 11.41 14.29 -2.68
C PHE A 120 9.90 14.32 -2.92
N MET A 121 9.38 15.45 -3.41
CA MET A 121 7.99 15.60 -3.81
C MET A 121 7.84 16.50 -5.03
N SER A 122 7.10 16.04 -6.05
CA SER A 122 6.83 16.82 -7.26
C SER A 122 6.03 18.09 -6.97
N ASN A 123 6.16 19.10 -7.83
CA ASN A 123 5.53 20.43 -7.65
C ASN A 123 4.00 20.38 -7.51
N ASP A 124 3.34 19.43 -8.16
CA ASP A 124 1.90 19.21 -8.09
C ASP A 124 1.47 18.36 -6.88
N ASN A 125 2.44 17.88 -6.09
CA ASN A 125 2.28 17.03 -4.91
C ASN A 125 1.59 15.68 -5.21
N THR A 126 1.79 15.12 -6.41
CA THR A 126 1.25 13.80 -6.79
C THR A 126 2.31 12.70 -6.77
N VAL A 127 3.59 13.06 -6.74
CA VAL A 127 4.73 12.14 -6.68
C VAL A 127 5.50 12.33 -5.38
N LEU A 128 5.85 11.23 -4.72
CA LEU A 128 6.72 11.15 -3.53
C LEU A 128 7.86 10.18 -3.82
N GLY A 129 9.09 10.51 -3.43
CA GLY A 129 10.23 9.61 -3.59
C GLY A 129 11.30 9.77 -2.50
N ASN A 130 12.20 8.79 -2.43
CA ASN A 130 13.33 8.77 -1.48
C ASN A 130 14.69 9.02 -2.16
N SER A 131 14.73 9.24 -3.47
CA SER A 131 15.96 9.40 -4.26
C SER A 131 16.30 10.88 -4.45
N PHE A 132 17.56 11.21 -4.19
CA PHE A 132 18.13 12.56 -4.24
C PHE A 132 18.54 13.00 -5.66
N SER A 133 18.23 12.22 -6.70
CA SER A 133 18.70 12.54 -8.04
C SER A 133 17.93 13.75 -8.62
N LYS A 134 18.57 14.92 -8.52
CA LYS A 134 18.35 16.16 -9.29
C LYS A 134 17.19 17.10 -8.93
N GLU A 135 16.37 16.79 -7.94
CA GLU A 135 15.26 17.69 -7.57
C GLU A 135 15.40 18.21 -6.13
N THR A 136 15.06 19.49 -5.93
CA THR A 136 15.29 20.23 -4.68
C THR A 136 14.61 19.53 -3.49
N PRO A 137 15.34 19.29 -2.38
CA PRO A 137 14.75 18.80 -1.14
C PRO A 137 13.58 19.68 -0.69
N ILE A 138 12.60 19.08 -0.02
CA ILE A 138 11.47 19.83 0.53
C ILE A 138 12.02 20.83 1.56
N SER A 139 11.84 22.13 1.28
CA SER A 139 12.34 23.21 2.14
C SER A 139 11.84 23.03 3.58
N VAL A 140 12.78 23.06 4.53
CA VAL A 140 12.57 22.76 5.95
C VAL A 140 11.76 23.86 6.68
N ASN A 141 11.42 24.96 6.00
CA ASN A 141 10.75 26.12 6.61
C ASN A 141 9.23 25.97 6.77
N HIS A 142 8.70 24.75 6.74
CA HIS A 142 7.29 24.52 7.03
C HIS A 142 7.08 24.31 8.53
N PRO A 143 5.97 24.80 9.10
CA PRO A 143 5.81 24.86 10.56
C PRO A 143 5.65 23.49 11.24
N LYS A 144 5.38 22.39 10.51
CA LYS A 144 5.14 21.05 11.08
C LYS A 144 5.50 19.88 10.13
N PRO A 145 6.74 19.74 9.66
CA PRO A 145 7.17 18.53 8.96
C PRO A 145 7.18 17.34 9.91
N PHE A 146 7.07 16.14 9.37
CA PHE A 146 7.38 14.92 10.10
C PHE A 146 8.88 14.85 10.40
N THR A 147 9.20 14.44 11.62
CA THR A 147 10.57 14.39 12.14
C THR A 147 11.07 12.96 12.28
N THR A 148 10.18 12.01 12.57
CA THR A 148 10.49 10.60 12.78
C THR A 148 10.09 9.78 11.56
N TYR A 149 8.87 10.00 11.06
CA TYR A 149 8.27 9.26 9.95
C TYR A 149 8.93 9.61 8.62
N LYS A 150 9.42 8.61 7.87
CA LYS A 150 10.10 8.84 6.58
C LYS A 150 9.10 8.85 5.43
N GLY A 151 8.27 9.90 5.40
CA GLY A 151 7.21 10.04 4.41
C GLY A 151 6.43 11.34 4.56
N THR A 152 5.15 11.29 4.19
CA THR A 152 4.18 12.38 4.27
C THR A 152 2.79 11.82 4.54
N LYS A 153 1.83 12.68 4.89
CA LYS A 153 0.41 12.31 4.90
C LYS A 153 -0.31 12.84 3.66
N GLY A 154 -1.54 12.42 3.46
CA GLY A 154 -2.46 13.07 2.53
C GLY A 154 -2.71 14.54 2.91
N ASP A 155 -2.99 15.37 1.92
CA ASP A 155 -3.39 16.77 2.07
C ASP A 155 -4.68 16.94 2.90
N ARG A 156 -5.46 15.87 3.00
CA ARG A 156 -6.69 15.80 3.78
C ARG A 156 -6.71 14.55 4.65
N CYS A 157 -7.26 14.71 5.85
CA CYS A 157 -7.52 13.60 6.76
C CYS A 157 -8.96 13.11 6.57
N LEU A 158 -9.15 11.84 6.86
CA LEU A 158 -10.40 11.09 6.77
C LEU A 158 -11.34 11.52 7.91
N THR A 159 -12.61 11.68 7.55
CA THR A 159 -13.74 11.87 8.48
C THR A 159 -14.48 10.55 8.67
N SER A 160 -15.35 10.46 9.66
CA SER A 160 -16.22 9.28 9.89
C SER A 160 -17.10 8.91 8.69
N THR A 161 -17.40 9.86 7.82
CA THR A 161 -18.19 9.70 6.58
C THR A 161 -17.33 9.51 5.33
N THR A 162 -16.01 9.42 5.47
CA THR A 162 -15.14 9.33 4.29
C THR A 162 -15.23 7.95 3.66
N LYS A 163 -15.62 7.94 2.38
CA LYS A 163 -15.60 6.78 1.50
C LYS A 163 -14.87 7.13 0.21
N ILE A 164 -13.67 6.57 0.05
CA ILE A 164 -12.76 6.93 -1.03
C ILE A 164 -12.14 5.69 -1.65
N TYR A 165 -11.80 5.82 -2.92
CA TYR A 165 -10.94 4.90 -3.64
C TYR A 165 -9.81 5.69 -4.28
N PHE A 166 -8.59 5.21 -4.19
CA PHE A 166 -7.47 5.82 -4.88
C PHE A 166 -6.50 4.78 -5.40
N GLU A 167 -5.78 5.13 -6.46
CA GLU A 167 -4.75 4.28 -7.05
C GLU A 167 -3.40 4.93 -6.89
N ILE A 168 -2.42 4.14 -6.51
CA ILE A 168 -1.01 4.52 -6.56
C ILE A 168 -0.30 3.64 -7.58
N MET A 169 0.54 4.26 -8.38
CA MET A 169 1.60 3.60 -9.10
C MET A 169 2.86 3.66 -8.24
N PHE A 170 3.54 2.53 -8.08
CA PHE A 170 4.82 2.48 -7.40
C PHE A 170 5.92 2.01 -8.35
N SER A 171 7.13 2.49 -8.12
CA SER A 171 8.33 1.92 -8.71
C SER A 171 9.45 1.91 -7.68
N PHE A 172 10.30 0.88 -7.74
CA PHE A 172 11.56 0.90 -7.01
C PHE A 172 12.67 0.19 -7.76
N LYS A 173 13.90 0.64 -7.53
CA LYS A 173 15.14 0.08 -8.05
C LYS A 173 16.04 -0.33 -6.90
N ILE A 174 16.56 -1.56 -6.93
CA ILE A 174 17.52 -2.05 -5.95
C ILE A 174 18.89 -1.44 -6.26
N LEU A 175 19.41 -0.59 -5.38
CA LEU A 175 20.71 0.08 -5.51
C LEU A 175 21.84 -0.73 -4.86
N LYS A 176 21.52 -1.50 -3.81
CA LYS A 176 22.48 -2.31 -3.07
C LYS A 176 21.91 -3.70 -2.83
N SER A 177 22.78 -4.71 -2.85
CA SER A 177 22.38 -6.10 -2.55
C SER A 177 21.71 -6.15 -1.19
N ILE A 178 20.58 -6.83 -1.14
CA ILE A 178 19.77 -6.92 0.07
C ILE A 178 20.22 -8.17 0.82
N ASN A 179 20.83 -7.98 1.99
CA ASN A 179 21.17 -9.08 2.87
C ASN A 179 19.87 -9.82 3.24
N GLN A 180 19.89 -11.15 3.18
CA GLN A 180 18.70 -11.98 3.40
C GLN A 180 18.11 -11.80 4.81
N ASP A 181 18.94 -11.39 5.78
CA ASP A 181 18.55 -11.24 7.19
C ASP A 181 18.11 -9.81 7.56
N ALA A 182 18.16 -8.85 6.63
CA ALA A 182 17.80 -7.46 6.89
C ALA A 182 16.38 -7.14 6.40
N THR A 183 15.47 -6.85 7.34
CA THR A 183 14.16 -6.26 7.00
C THR A 183 14.39 -4.89 6.38
N SER A 184 14.07 -4.76 5.09
CA SER A 184 14.32 -3.55 4.33
C SER A 184 12.99 -3.06 3.76
N LEU A 185 12.28 -2.28 4.57
CA LEU A 185 11.03 -1.61 4.19
C LEU A 185 11.28 -0.79 2.92
N VAL A 186 10.41 -0.92 1.92
CA VAL A 186 10.55 -0.22 0.64
C VAL A 186 9.61 0.98 0.61
N LEU A 187 8.32 0.72 0.82
CA LEU A 187 7.27 1.73 0.87
C LEU A 187 6.13 1.30 1.78
N GLU A 188 5.32 2.26 2.20
CA GLU A 188 4.15 2.07 3.06
C GLU A 188 2.99 2.98 2.64
N VAL A 189 1.78 2.45 2.75
CA VAL A 189 0.53 3.21 2.78
C VAL A 189 -0.20 2.84 4.06
N GLY A 190 -0.45 3.83 4.91
CA GLY A 190 -1.10 3.62 6.20
C GLY A 190 -2.32 4.52 6.42
N VAL A 191 -3.05 4.22 7.47
CA VAL A 191 -4.14 5.01 8.03
C VAL A 191 -3.91 5.10 9.54
N ALA A 192 -3.62 6.30 10.03
CA ALA A 192 -3.35 6.58 11.44
C ALA A 192 -3.59 8.05 11.75
N SER A 193 -3.70 8.42 13.03
CA SER A 193 -3.71 9.83 13.43
C SER A 193 -2.36 10.48 13.09
N ARG A 194 -2.33 11.81 13.01
CA ARG A 194 -1.09 12.52 12.71
C ARG A 194 0.00 12.23 13.75
N GLU A 195 -0.38 12.18 15.01
CA GLU A 195 0.49 11.94 16.15
C GLU A 195 1.06 10.52 16.10
N GLU A 196 0.23 9.52 15.78
CA GLU A 196 0.69 8.14 15.60
C GLU A 196 1.64 7.99 14.41
N ILE A 197 1.37 8.67 13.29
CA ILE A 197 2.25 8.63 12.11
C ILE A 197 3.67 9.06 12.48
N ASP A 198 3.85 10.20 13.16
CA ASP A 198 5.18 10.73 13.49
C ASP A 198 5.76 10.24 14.81
N SER A 199 5.06 9.36 15.53
CA SER A 199 5.56 8.74 16.75
C SER A 199 6.68 7.74 16.49
N ASN A 200 6.77 7.20 15.27
CA ASN A 200 7.68 6.13 14.88
C ASN A 200 8.23 6.33 13.48
N HIS A 201 9.20 5.49 13.09
CA HIS A 201 9.81 5.56 11.76
C HIS A 201 8.85 5.15 10.63
N TYR A 202 7.84 4.34 10.93
CA TYR A 202 6.79 3.89 10.01
C TYR A 202 5.48 3.67 10.80
N VAL A 203 4.32 3.58 10.14
CA VAL A 203 3.01 3.44 10.82
C VAL A 203 2.89 2.08 11.52
N GLY A 204 3.19 1.00 10.80
CA GLY A 204 3.27 -0.34 11.38
C GLY A 204 2.03 -0.77 12.17
N ASN A 205 2.24 -1.15 13.43
CA ASN A 205 1.20 -1.59 14.36
C ASN A 205 0.52 -0.44 15.13
N HIS A 206 0.95 0.80 14.94
CA HIS A 206 0.35 1.99 15.56
C HIS A 206 -0.88 2.50 14.82
N GLY A 207 -1.22 1.88 13.70
CA GLY A 207 -2.43 2.13 12.94
C GLY A 207 -2.75 0.96 12.04
N LEU A 208 -3.42 1.24 10.93
CA LEU A 208 -3.54 0.30 9.83
C LEU A 208 -2.44 0.60 8.83
N SER A 209 -1.63 -0.39 8.48
CA SER A 209 -0.53 -0.23 7.55
C SER A 209 -0.50 -1.33 6.51
N PHE A 210 -0.30 -0.96 5.25
CA PHE A 210 0.11 -1.83 4.18
C PHE A 210 1.50 -1.41 3.72
N TYR A 211 2.42 -2.35 3.56
CA TYR A 211 3.76 -2.04 3.12
C TYR A 211 4.40 -3.14 2.28
N ILE A 212 5.35 -2.69 1.47
CA ILE A 212 6.22 -3.54 0.66
C ILE A 212 7.54 -3.70 1.41
N ASN A 213 7.97 -4.94 1.62
CA ASN A 213 9.19 -5.25 2.35
C ASN A 213 10.00 -6.32 1.63
N ASN A 214 11.31 -6.33 1.85
CA ASN A 214 12.13 -7.49 1.55
C ASN A 214 11.77 -8.67 2.47
N CYS A 215 11.65 -9.85 1.87
CA CYS A 215 11.35 -11.13 2.47
C CYS A 215 12.34 -12.18 1.95
N ASN A 216 13.50 -12.31 2.58
CA ASN A 216 14.54 -13.29 2.26
C ASN A 216 14.90 -13.31 0.75
N THR A 217 14.17 -14.11 -0.04
CA THR A 217 14.35 -14.35 -1.47
C THR A 217 13.46 -13.51 -2.39
N SER A 218 12.51 -12.75 -1.85
CA SER A 218 11.57 -11.95 -2.65
C SER A 218 11.16 -10.67 -1.95
N ILE A 219 10.40 -9.85 -2.66
CA ILE A 219 9.65 -8.74 -2.06
C ILE A 219 8.25 -9.25 -1.70
N CYS A 220 7.73 -8.90 -0.52
CA CYS A 220 6.37 -9.24 -0.08
C CYS A 220 5.50 -8.01 0.09
N PHE A 221 4.18 -8.25 0.05
CA PHE A 221 3.21 -7.37 0.65
C PHE A 221 2.88 -7.84 2.08
N ILE A 222 2.90 -6.89 2.99
CA ILE A 222 2.54 -7.12 4.39
C ILE A 222 1.48 -6.09 4.76
N ALA A 223 0.44 -6.55 5.45
CA ALA A 223 -0.60 -5.69 5.98
C ALA A 223 -0.73 -5.94 7.48
N ILE A 224 -0.74 -4.88 8.27
CA ILE A 224 -0.75 -4.90 9.74
C ILE A 224 -1.86 -3.99 10.25
N HIS A 225 -2.54 -4.44 11.30
CA HIS A 225 -3.41 -3.61 12.10
C HIS A 225 -3.33 -4.04 13.57
N GLY A 226 -2.82 -3.17 14.44
CA GLY A 226 -2.51 -3.51 15.83
C GLY A 226 -1.52 -4.68 15.92
N THR A 227 -1.82 -5.65 16.79
CA THR A 227 -1.00 -6.87 16.93
C THR A 227 -1.21 -7.89 15.81
N THR A 228 -2.21 -7.69 14.96
CA THR A 228 -2.53 -8.61 13.87
C THR A 228 -1.67 -8.30 12.66
N LYS A 229 -0.83 -9.25 12.27
CA LYS A 229 0.02 -9.18 11.08
C LYS A 229 -0.41 -10.22 10.07
N THR A 230 -0.86 -9.77 8.90
CA THR A 230 -1.18 -10.61 7.76
C THR A 230 -0.11 -10.43 6.70
N ARG A 231 0.55 -11.52 6.30
CA ARG A 231 1.57 -11.51 5.26
C ARG A 231 1.05 -12.26 4.05
N LYS A 232 1.13 -11.64 2.87
CA LYS A 232 0.88 -12.30 1.60
C LYS A 232 2.13 -12.14 0.74
N GLU A 233 2.85 -13.23 0.59
CA GLU A 233 4.00 -13.25 -0.28
C GLU A 233 3.51 -13.25 -1.73
N ILE A 234 3.74 -12.14 -2.41
CA ILE A 234 3.50 -12.01 -3.84
C ILE A 234 4.85 -11.68 -4.44
N LYS A 235 5.35 -12.55 -5.31
CA LYS A 235 6.58 -12.29 -6.05
C LYS A 235 6.31 -11.16 -7.05
N ILE A 236 6.60 -9.93 -6.63
CA ILE A 236 6.62 -8.76 -7.52
C ILE A 236 7.84 -8.85 -8.46
N ILE A 237 8.93 -9.43 -7.96
CA ILE A 237 10.17 -9.66 -8.72
C ILE A 237 10.38 -11.18 -8.81
N SER A 238 10.46 -11.69 -10.03
CA SER A 238 10.61 -13.11 -10.34
C SER A 238 12.05 -13.62 -10.13
N SER A 239 13.04 -12.73 -10.14
CA SER A 239 14.47 -13.03 -9.99
C SER A 239 15.04 -12.43 -8.69
N SER A 240 16.14 -12.99 -8.22
CA SER A 240 16.88 -12.64 -6.99
C SER A 240 16.96 -11.13 -6.71
N ASN A 241 17.07 -10.77 -5.42
CA ASN A 241 17.36 -9.43 -4.86
C ASN A 241 18.68 -8.82 -5.40
N THR A 242 18.71 -8.59 -6.71
CA THR A 242 19.90 -8.26 -7.50
C THR A 242 19.96 -6.75 -7.66
N VAL A 243 21.16 -6.20 -7.53
CA VAL A 243 21.40 -4.78 -7.78
C VAL A 243 21.02 -4.44 -9.22
N GLY A 244 20.36 -3.30 -9.41
CA GLY A 244 19.88 -2.82 -10.69
C GLY A 244 18.48 -3.29 -11.05
N THR A 245 17.92 -4.29 -10.36
CA THR A 245 16.55 -4.74 -10.61
C THR A 245 15.55 -3.63 -10.33
N VAL A 246 14.64 -3.42 -11.28
CA VAL A 246 13.54 -2.46 -11.19
C VAL A 246 12.22 -3.24 -11.09
N ALA A 247 11.36 -2.80 -10.18
CA ALA A 247 10.00 -3.28 -10.06
C ALA A 247 9.03 -2.11 -10.17
N THR A 248 7.90 -2.35 -10.83
CA THR A 248 6.79 -1.40 -10.94
C THR A 248 5.48 -2.14 -10.71
N GLY A 249 4.46 -1.42 -10.27
CA GLY A 249 3.12 -1.99 -10.14
C GLY A 249 2.09 -0.94 -9.76
N ARG A 250 0.81 -1.35 -9.80
CA ARG A 250 -0.32 -0.50 -9.44
C ARG A 250 -1.15 -1.12 -8.32
N LEU A 251 -1.44 -0.30 -7.31
CA LEU A 251 -2.25 -0.68 -6.16
C LEU A 251 -3.45 0.25 -6.03
N GLY A 252 -4.62 -0.35 -5.85
CA GLY A 252 -5.86 0.33 -5.51
C GLY A 252 -6.10 0.23 -4.01
N PHE A 253 -6.51 1.33 -3.41
CA PHE A 253 -6.84 1.43 -2.00
C PHE A 253 -8.28 1.90 -1.88
N PHE A 254 -9.10 1.10 -1.20
CA PHE A 254 -10.46 1.46 -0.87
C PHE A 254 -10.56 1.67 0.63
N VAL A 255 -11.04 2.84 1.04
CA VAL A 255 -11.21 3.21 2.43
C VAL A 255 -12.66 3.63 2.65
N ASN A 256 -13.33 2.96 3.58
CA ASN A 256 -14.71 3.25 3.95
C ASN A 256 -14.79 3.37 5.47
N MET A 257 -14.75 4.60 5.95
CA MET A 257 -14.77 4.94 7.37
C MET A 257 -16.12 4.61 8.03
N GLU A 258 -17.23 4.68 7.28
CA GLU A 258 -18.54 4.34 7.82
C GLU A 258 -18.68 2.84 8.10
N ARG A 259 -18.06 2.00 7.27
CA ARG A 259 -18.05 0.53 7.42
C ARG A 259 -16.80 -0.01 8.10
N ASN A 260 -15.89 0.86 8.52
CA ASN A 260 -14.60 0.48 9.10
C ASN A 260 -13.86 -0.54 8.21
N GLU A 261 -13.82 -0.26 6.91
CA GLU A 261 -13.27 -1.15 5.90
C GLU A 261 -12.07 -0.50 5.20
N PHE A 262 -11.00 -1.27 5.09
CA PHE A 262 -9.82 -0.89 4.31
C PHE A 262 -9.41 -2.07 3.43
N SER A 263 -9.39 -1.87 2.12
CA SER A 263 -9.05 -2.90 1.16
C SER A 263 -7.90 -2.47 0.27
N VAL A 264 -6.98 -3.40 0.02
CA VAL A 264 -5.85 -3.23 -0.91
C VAL A 264 -6.06 -4.16 -2.08
N ILE A 265 -5.93 -3.61 -3.29
CA ILE A 265 -6.22 -4.29 -4.56
C ILE A 265 -4.97 -4.21 -5.42
N ASP A 266 -4.49 -5.35 -5.88
CA ASP A 266 -3.53 -5.40 -6.98
C ASP A 266 -4.28 -5.10 -8.27
N LYS A 267 -3.98 -3.96 -8.90
CA LYS A 267 -4.70 -3.48 -10.07
C LYS A 267 -4.27 -4.18 -11.35
N ASP A 268 -3.03 -4.63 -11.40
CA ASP A 268 -2.51 -5.32 -12.59
C ASP A 268 -3.13 -6.71 -12.71
N SER A 269 -3.40 -7.39 -11.58
CA SER A 269 -4.13 -8.66 -11.57
C SER A 269 -5.63 -8.56 -11.24
N SER A 270 -6.12 -7.37 -10.90
CA SER A 270 -7.49 -7.13 -10.41
C SER A 270 -7.89 -8.00 -9.22
N LYS A 271 -6.93 -8.34 -8.34
CA LYS A 271 -7.15 -9.18 -7.17
C LYS A 271 -7.13 -8.37 -5.89
N ILE A 272 -8.09 -8.62 -5.01
CA ILE A 272 -8.02 -8.13 -3.63
C ILE A 272 -6.86 -8.84 -2.93
N LEU A 273 -5.92 -8.05 -2.41
CA LEU A 273 -4.79 -8.55 -1.64
C LEU A 273 -5.18 -8.74 -0.18
N PHE A 274 -5.80 -7.72 0.40
CA PHE A 274 -6.18 -7.66 1.80
C PHE A 274 -7.47 -6.86 1.96
N THR A 275 -8.27 -7.25 2.95
CA THR A 275 -9.40 -6.45 3.44
C THR A 275 -9.40 -6.53 4.96
N PHE A 276 -9.31 -5.38 5.61
CA PHE A 276 -9.58 -5.21 7.02
C PHE A 276 -11.01 -4.75 7.19
N THR A 277 -11.72 -5.38 8.13
CA THR A 277 -13.08 -4.97 8.53
C THR A 277 -13.10 -4.73 10.03
N LYS A 278 -14.06 -3.93 10.50
CA LYS A 278 -14.24 -3.61 11.92
C LYS A 278 -13.00 -2.93 12.55
N VAL A 279 -12.29 -2.14 11.75
CA VAL A 279 -11.17 -1.33 12.21
C VAL A 279 -11.71 -0.22 13.13
N VAL A 280 -11.30 -0.19 14.39
CA VAL A 280 -11.77 0.84 15.33
C VAL A 280 -10.93 2.10 15.16
N PHE A 281 -11.59 3.17 14.71
CA PHE A 281 -10.96 4.45 14.43
C PHE A 281 -11.39 5.47 15.49
N ALA A 282 -10.53 5.74 16.49
CA ALA A 282 -10.89 6.60 17.63
C ALA A 282 -10.58 8.11 17.42
N HIS A 283 -9.88 8.46 16.34
CA HIS A 283 -9.36 9.82 16.11
C HIS A 283 -9.52 10.25 14.65
N GLN A 284 -9.26 11.53 14.35
CA GLN A 284 -9.12 11.97 12.96
C GLN A 284 -7.91 11.27 12.35
N LEU A 285 -8.14 10.46 11.33
CA LEU A 285 -7.09 9.67 10.69
C LEU A 285 -6.67 10.31 9.39
N CYS A 286 -5.42 10.13 9.02
CA CYS A 286 -4.89 10.60 7.75
C CYS A 286 -4.31 9.40 7.01
N LEU A 287 -4.36 9.47 5.67
CA LEU A 287 -3.56 8.57 4.85
C LEU A 287 -2.09 8.92 5.07
N ALA A 288 -1.25 7.92 5.33
CA ALA A 288 0.19 8.05 5.45
C ALA A 288 0.87 7.38 4.26
N PHE A 289 1.92 7.99 3.73
CA PHE A 289 2.67 7.50 2.57
C PHE A 289 4.15 7.60 2.89
N GLY A 290 4.82 6.44 2.94
CA GLY A 290 6.23 6.33 3.30
C GLY A 290 7.06 5.70 2.20
N VAL A 291 8.29 6.17 2.04
CA VAL A 291 9.29 5.60 1.11
C VAL A 291 10.63 5.54 1.84
N TYR A 292 11.26 4.37 1.84
CA TYR A 292 12.24 4.01 2.86
C TYR A 292 13.56 3.52 2.27
N ASN A 293 14.59 3.47 3.13
CA ASN A 293 15.90 2.88 2.81
C ASN A 293 16.55 3.41 1.51
N PRO A 294 16.78 4.73 1.38
CA PRO A 294 17.29 5.34 0.14
C PRO A 294 18.68 4.86 -0.29
N LYS A 295 19.44 4.24 0.62
CA LYS A 295 20.74 3.61 0.31
C LYS A 295 20.60 2.24 -0.36
N THR A 296 19.45 1.59 -0.20
CA THR A 296 19.17 0.24 -0.69
C THR A 296 18.18 0.28 -1.85
N PHE A 297 17.18 1.16 -1.78
CA PHE A 297 16.15 1.33 -2.80
C PHE A 297 16.04 2.79 -3.21
N GLU A 298 16.00 3.03 -4.51
CA GLU A 298 15.38 4.23 -5.08
C GLU A 298 13.91 3.91 -5.29
N THR A 299 13.00 4.64 -4.66
CA THR A 299 11.56 4.36 -4.62
C THR A 299 10.77 5.61 -4.95
N LYS A 300 9.73 5.44 -5.76
CA LYS A 300 8.76 6.46 -6.14
C LYS A 300 7.34 5.93 -5.95
N LEU A 301 6.47 6.80 -5.44
CA LEU A 301 5.02 6.67 -5.37
C LEU A 301 4.37 7.78 -6.18
N GLU A 302 3.36 7.46 -6.96
CA GLU A 302 2.59 8.41 -7.76
C GLU A 302 1.10 8.16 -7.58
N ILE A 303 0.35 9.17 -7.15
CA ILE A 303 -1.11 9.11 -7.05
C ILE A 303 -1.67 9.25 -8.47
N MET A 304 -2.29 8.19 -8.97
CA MET A 304 -2.78 8.13 -10.35
C MET A 304 -4.24 8.55 -10.47
N TYR A 305 -5.06 8.08 -9.54
CA TYR A 305 -6.50 8.16 -9.65
C TYR A 305 -7.15 8.27 -8.29
N PHE A 306 -8.27 8.98 -8.22
CA PHE A 306 -9.02 9.17 -7.00
C PHE A 306 -10.52 9.30 -7.31
N LEU A 307 -11.33 8.56 -6.56
CA LEU A 307 -12.78 8.66 -6.55
C LEU A 307 -13.27 8.87 -5.12
N ARG A 308 -14.22 9.79 -4.97
CA ARG A 308 -15.04 9.93 -3.77
C ARG A 308 -16.45 9.49 -4.09
N PHE A 309 -17.05 8.72 -3.19
CA PHE A 309 -18.42 8.21 -3.30
C PHE A 309 -19.37 9.00 -2.41
#